data_AF-A0A949EJF9-F1
#
_entry.id   AF-A0A949EJF9-F1
#
_cell.length_a   1.000
_cell.length_b   1.000
_cell.length_c   1.000
_cell.angle_alpha   90.00
_cell.angle_beta   90.00
_cell.angle_gamma   90.00
#
_symmetry.space_group_name_H-M   'P 1'
#
loop_
_entity.id
_entity.type
_entity.pdbx_description
1 polymer ?
#
loop_
_entity_poly.entity_id
_entity_poly.type
_entity_poly.pdbx_seq_one_letter_code
_entity_poly.pdbx_strand_id
1 'polypeptide(L)'
;MKKITYQPKQIRIFLALLFILAVLLTFKLTKHGTVQSRWLALAVEATIIGALLVFPKVFFPAFKVILIASSRLGSFIFAVLAIMVFFLILTPMALVMKIFGKKFMDPYLDPSLPSYYSEAEAGHDITKQY
;
A
#
# COMPACT_ATOMS: atom_id res chain seq x y z
N MET A 1 -0.81 20.27 -4.42
CA MET A 1 -1.13 19.43 -3.24
C MET A 1 -2.62 19.14 -3.22
N LYS A 2 -3.03 17.87 -3.15
CA LYS A 2 -4.47 17.50 -3.05
C LYS A 2 -5.03 18.07 -1.75
N LYS A 3 -6.13 18.83 -1.80
CA LYS A 3 -6.75 19.40 -0.59
C LYS A 3 -7.29 18.25 0.27
N ILE A 4 -6.78 18.12 1.50
CA ILE A 4 -7.29 17.13 2.47
C ILE A 4 -8.59 17.71 3.03
N THR A 5 -9.71 17.20 2.55
CA THR A 5 -11.05 17.59 3.00
C THR A 5 -11.34 16.98 4.37
N TYR A 6 -11.90 17.78 5.28
CA TYR A 6 -12.35 17.32 6.58
C TYR A 6 -13.50 16.31 6.43
N GLN A 7 -13.28 15.07 6.87
CA GLN A 7 -14.28 14.00 6.85
C GLN A 7 -14.46 13.46 8.28
N PRO A 8 -15.47 13.90 9.04
CA PRO A 8 -15.62 13.58 10.46
C PRO A 8 -15.81 12.08 10.73
N LYS A 9 -16.44 11.36 9.79
CA LYS A 9 -16.61 9.90 9.88
C LYS A 9 -15.27 9.16 9.89
N GLN A 10 -14.32 9.56 9.05
CA GLN A 10 -13.00 8.93 8.97
C GLN A 10 -12.18 9.14 10.24
N ILE A 11 -12.28 10.34 10.83
CA ILE A 11 -11.62 10.66 12.10
C ILE A 11 -12.18 9.80 13.24
N ARG A 12 -13.51 9.63 13.30
CA ARG A 12 -14.16 8.79 14.31
C ARG A 12 -13.74 7.32 14.19
N ILE A 13 -13.68 6.79 12.98
CA ILE A 13 -13.20 5.42 12.74
C ILE A 13 -11.74 5.26 13.18
N PHE A 14 -10.89 6.23 12.84
CA PHE A 14 -9.49 6.22 13.25
C PHE A 14 -9.33 6.27 14.78
N LEU A 15 -10.10 7.12 15.46
CA LEU A 15 -10.12 7.18 16.93
C LEU A 15 -10.65 5.88 17.56
N ALA A 16 -11.67 5.26 16.97
CA ALA A 16 -12.17 3.97 17.43
C ALA A 16 -11.13 2.85 17.27
N LEU A 17 -10.37 2.85 16.16
CA LEU A 17 -9.26 1.92 15.97
C LEU A 17 -8.15 2.14 16.99
N LEU A 18 -7.79 3.41 17.26
CA LEU A 18 -6.83 3.75 18.31
C LEU A 18 -7.31 3.31 19.70
N PHE A 19 -8.60 3.44 19.99
CA PHE A 19 -9.19 2.96 21.24
C PHE A 19 -9.02 1.44 21.40
N ILE A 20 -9.39 0.67 20.38
CA ILE A 20 -9.26 -0.79 20.40
C ILE A 20 -7.79 -1.17 20.59
N LEU A 21 -6.86 -0.49 19.92
CA LEU A 21 -5.43 -0.73 20.07
C LEU A 21 -4.93 -0.39 21.49
N ALA A 22 -5.36 0.74 22.06
CA ALA A 22 -5.01 1.15 23.42
C ALA A 22 -5.50 0.12 24.46
N VAL A 23 -6.75 -0.32 24.32
CA VAL A 23 -7.34 -1.37 25.16
C VAL A 23 -6.49 -2.65 25.08
N LEU A 24 -6.16 -3.12 23.88
CA LEU A 24 -5.30 -4.30 23.69
C LEU A 24 -3.91 -4.12 24.34
N LEU A 25 -3.33 -2.92 24.25
CA LEU A 25 -2.05 -2.60 24.86
C LEU A 25 -2.12 -2.67 26.39
N THR A 26 -3.17 -2.10 26.97
CA THR A 26 -3.45 -2.10 28.41
C THR A 26 -3.68 -3.52 28.93
N PHE A 27 -4.37 -4.38 28.18
CA PHE A 27 -4.48 -5.81 28.49
C PHE A 27 -3.13 -6.53 28.45
N LYS A 28 -2.27 -6.24 27.47
CA LYS A 28 -0.95 -6.89 27.34
C LYS A 28 0.03 -6.44 28.42
N LEU A 29 0.12 -5.15 28.69
CA LEU A 29 1.08 -4.57 29.64
C LEU A 29 0.72 -4.89 31.08
N THR A 30 -0.57 -4.86 31.39
CA THR A 30 -1.00 -5.07 32.76
C THR A 30 -1.17 -6.53 33.11
N LYS A 31 -0.74 -7.48 32.25
CA LYS A 31 -0.83 -8.93 32.48
C LYS A 31 -0.23 -9.37 33.83
N HIS A 32 0.75 -8.63 34.35
CA HIS A 32 1.38 -8.82 35.67
C HIS A 32 1.03 -7.74 36.73
N GLY A 33 0.20 -6.74 36.39
CA GLY A 33 -0.19 -5.65 37.29
C GLY A 33 -1.49 -5.91 38.05
N THR A 34 -1.77 -5.10 39.07
CA THR A 34 -3.00 -5.18 39.89
C THR A 34 -4.25 -4.86 39.07
N VAL A 35 -5.36 -5.57 39.34
CA VAL A 35 -6.65 -5.38 38.65
C VAL A 35 -7.14 -3.94 38.73
N GLN A 36 -6.86 -3.24 39.85
CA GLN A 36 -7.26 -1.84 40.05
C GLN A 36 -6.55 -0.87 39.09
N SER A 37 -5.26 -1.10 38.78
CA SER A 37 -4.52 -0.28 37.81
C SER A 37 -5.08 -0.40 36.39
N ARG A 38 -5.60 -1.58 36.02
CA ARG A 38 -6.24 -1.83 34.71
C ARG A 38 -7.49 -1.00 34.52
N TRP A 39 -8.38 -1.00 35.51
CA TRP A 39 -9.65 -0.27 35.44
C TRP A 39 -9.46 1.24 35.42
N LEU A 40 -8.48 1.76 36.18
CA LEU A 40 -8.11 3.17 36.13
C LEU A 40 -7.57 3.56 34.76
N ALA A 41 -6.67 2.75 34.17
CA ALA A 41 -6.14 2.99 32.82
C ALA A 41 -7.25 3.02 31.76
N LEU A 42 -8.14 2.02 31.77
CA LEU A 42 -9.27 1.95 30.83
C LEU A 42 -10.25 3.13 31.00
N ALA A 43 -10.52 3.56 32.23
CA ALA A 43 -11.40 4.70 32.49
C ALA A 43 -10.80 6.02 31.95
N VAL A 44 -9.50 6.23 32.14
CA VAL A 44 -8.78 7.40 31.59
C VAL A 44 -8.80 7.36 30.06
N GLU A 45 -8.47 6.23 29.45
CA GLU A 45 -8.51 6.06 27.98
C GLU A 45 -9.90 6.34 27.41
N ALA A 46 -10.96 5.76 28.01
CA ALA A 46 -12.33 5.96 27.58
C ALA A 46 -12.78 7.42 27.71
N THR A 47 -12.35 8.11 28.76
CA THR A 47 -12.67 9.53 28.97
C THR A 47 -12.00 10.41 27.92
N ILE A 48 -10.70 10.19 27.67
CA ILE A 48 -9.93 10.96 26.68
C ILE A 48 -10.51 10.72 25.28
N ILE A 49 -10.67 9.46 24.88
CA ILE A 49 -11.12 9.15 23.53
C ILE A 49 -12.60 9.51 23.33
N GLY A 50 -13.44 9.34 24.35
CA GLY A 50 -14.82 9.82 24.36
C GLY A 50 -14.91 11.33 24.13
N ALA A 51 -14.09 12.12 24.82
CA ALA A 51 -14.02 13.57 24.63
C ALA A 51 -13.58 13.95 23.20
N LEU A 52 -12.57 13.26 22.65
CA LEU A 52 -12.12 13.47 21.27
C LEU A 52 -13.18 13.07 20.22
N LEU A 53 -14.06 12.12 20.53
CA LEU A 53 -15.14 11.68 19.65
C LEU A 53 -16.26 12.72 19.51
N VAL A 54 -16.53 13.46 20.60
CA VAL A 54 -17.48 14.58 20.63
C VAL A 54 -16.90 15.80 19.92
N PHE A 55 -15.59 16.06 20.06
CA PHE A 55 -14.90 17.20 19.44
C PHE A 55 -13.83 16.77 18.41
N PRO A 56 -14.22 16.14 17.29
CA PRO A 56 -13.26 15.62 16.29
C PRO A 56 -12.47 16.72 15.56
N LYS A 57 -12.91 17.99 15.66
CA LYS A 57 -12.19 19.14 15.09
C LYS A 57 -10.84 19.37 15.77
N VAL A 58 -10.72 19.10 17.06
CA VAL A 58 -9.48 19.28 17.82
C VAL A 58 -8.41 18.27 17.38
N PHE A 59 -8.83 17.06 17.02
CA PHE A 59 -7.93 16.00 16.57
C PHE A 59 -7.55 16.07 15.08
N PHE A 60 -8.30 16.86 14.29
CA PHE A 60 -8.08 16.98 12.86
C PHE A 60 -6.65 17.36 12.43
N PRO A 61 -5.95 18.35 13.04
CA PRO A 61 -4.60 18.69 12.63
C PRO A 61 -3.63 17.51 12.77
N ALA A 62 -3.73 16.74 13.86
CA ALA A 62 -2.92 15.53 14.06
C ALA A 62 -3.25 14.46 13.01
N PHE A 63 -4.54 14.19 12.78
CA PHE A 63 -4.98 13.25 11.75
C PHE A 63 -4.48 13.64 10.34
N LYS A 64 -4.47 14.94 10.03
CA LYS A 64 -3.96 15.46 8.76
C LYS A 64 -2.47 15.17 8.57
N VAL A 65 -1.65 15.35 9.60
CA VAL A 65 -0.21 15.02 9.55
C VAL A 65 -0.01 13.54 9.29
N ILE A 66 -0.77 12.68 9.97
CA ILE A 66 -0.73 11.22 9.77
C ILE A 66 -1.10 10.84 8.34
N LEU A 67 -2.15 11.46 7.76
CA LEU A 67 -2.53 11.22 6.37
C LEU A 67 -1.45 11.63 5.36
N ILE A 68 -0.77 12.75 5.60
CA ILE A 68 0.32 13.20 4.73
C ILE A 68 1.50 12.23 4.83
N ALA A 69 1.88 11.86 6.06
CA ALA A 69 2.95 10.92 6.31
C ALA A 69 2.66 9.55 5.68
N SER A 70 1.46 9.01 5.88
CA SER A 70 1.06 7.72 5.34
C SER A 70 1.00 7.73 3.80
N SER A 71 0.56 8.83 3.19
CA SER A 71 0.58 8.98 1.74
C SER A 71 2.02 8.96 1.19
N ARG A 72 2.96 9.62 1.86
CA ARG A 72 4.37 9.63 1.45
C ARG A 72 5.01 8.26 1.62
N LEU A 73 4.71 7.61 2.75
CA LEU A 73 5.20 6.26 3.05
C LEU A 73 4.66 5.23 2.05
N GLY A 74 3.39 5.30 1.67
CA GLY A 74 2.81 4.42 0.67
C GLY A 74 3.50 4.54 -0.69
N SER A 75 3.79 5.76 -1.15
CA SER A 75 4.56 5.98 -2.37
C SER A 75 5.97 5.42 -2.29
N PHE A 76 6.61 5.53 -1.13
CA PHE A 76 7.95 4.98 -0.91
C PHE A 76 7.94 3.45 -0.95
N ILE A 77 7.02 2.81 -0.23
CA ILE A 77 6.86 1.35 -0.22
C ILE A 77 6.60 0.83 -1.64
N PHE A 78 5.71 1.49 -2.39
CA PHE A 78 5.42 1.08 -3.77
C PHE A 78 6.66 1.18 -4.67
N ALA A 79 7.44 2.25 -4.55
CA ALA A 79 8.69 2.40 -5.29
C ALA A 79 9.69 1.30 -4.94
N VAL A 80 9.85 0.99 -3.65
CA VAL A 80 10.75 -0.08 -3.19
C VAL A 80 10.29 -1.44 -3.73
N LEU A 81 9.00 -1.76 -3.63
CA LEU A 81 8.44 -3.00 -4.16
C LEU A 81 8.63 -3.11 -5.68
N ALA A 82 8.41 -2.02 -6.41
CA ALA A 82 8.61 -2.00 -7.86
C ALA A 82 10.08 -2.28 -8.23
N ILE A 83 11.04 -1.66 -7.53
CA ILE A 83 12.47 -1.92 -7.71
C ILE A 83 12.78 -3.39 -7.40
N MET A 84 12.30 -3.91 -6.28
CA MET A 84 12.53 -5.31 -5.90
C MET A 84 11.99 -6.27 -6.95
N VAL A 85 10.73 -6.11 -7.38
CA VAL A 85 10.12 -6.97 -8.40
C VAL A 85 10.89 -6.88 -9.72
N PHE A 86 11.28 -5.67 -10.14
CA PHE A 86 11.99 -5.48 -11.39
C PHE A 86 13.37 -6.17 -11.38
N PHE A 87 14.18 -5.93 -10.34
CA PHE A 87 15.55 -6.43 -10.30
C PHE A 87 15.67 -7.88 -9.83
N LEU A 88 14.81 -8.34 -8.90
CA LEU A 88 14.92 -9.69 -8.34
C LEU A 88 14.10 -10.72 -9.11
N ILE A 89 13.04 -10.31 -9.82
CA ILE A 89 12.14 -11.24 -10.50
C ILE A 89 12.24 -11.03 -12.01
N LEU A 90 11.88 -9.85 -12.51
CA LEU A 90 11.78 -9.62 -13.95
C LEU A 90 13.13 -9.69 -14.65
N THR A 91 14.17 -9.07 -14.08
CA THR A 91 15.51 -9.03 -14.68
C THR A 91 16.14 -10.42 -14.82
N PRO A 92 16.23 -11.26 -13.77
CA PRO A 92 16.79 -12.61 -13.94
C PRO A 92 15.89 -13.48 -14.81
N MET A 93 14.57 -13.33 -14.76
CA MET A 93 13.67 -14.05 -15.66
C MET A 93 13.94 -13.70 -17.13
N ALA A 94 14.09 -12.41 -17.44
CA ALA A 94 14.44 -11.95 -18.79
C ALA A 94 15.82 -12.46 -19.23
N LEU A 95 16.80 -12.47 -18.32
CA LEU A 95 18.13 -13.02 -18.58
C LEU A 95 18.07 -14.51 -18.92
N VAL A 96 17.33 -15.29 -18.12
CA VAL A 96 17.11 -16.72 -18.35
C VAL A 96 16.45 -16.93 -19.72
N MET A 97 15.37 -16.20 -20.02
CA MET A 97 14.68 -16.32 -21.30
C MET A 97 15.57 -15.95 -22.50
N LYS A 98 16.46 -14.96 -22.34
CA LYS A 98 17.47 -14.60 -23.33
C LYS A 98 18.47 -15.73 -23.54
N ILE A 99 18.94 -16.39 -22.47
CA ILE A 99 19.84 -17.56 -22.57
C ILE A 99 19.15 -18.71 -23.31
N PHE A 100 17.84 -18.92 -23.09
CA PHE A 100 17.03 -19.91 -23.82
C PHE A 100 16.66 -19.48 -25.25
N GLY A 101 17.19 -18.37 -25.77
CA GLY A 101 16.99 -17.93 -27.15
C GLY A 101 15.65 -17.24 -27.42
N LYS A 102 14.83 -16.94 -26.40
CA LYS A 102 13.63 -16.11 -26.59
C LYS A 102 14.03 -14.66 -26.84
N LYS A 103 13.68 -14.13 -28.00
CA LYS A 103 13.73 -12.70 -28.34
C LYS A 103 12.33 -12.11 -28.14
N PHE A 104 12.21 -11.12 -27.26
CA PHE A 104 10.94 -10.43 -27.01
C PHE A 104 10.68 -9.29 -28.00
N MET A 105 11.75 -8.69 -28.51
CA MET A 105 11.71 -7.59 -29.46
C MET A 105 12.99 -7.66 -30.27
N ASP A 106 12.89 -7.51 -31.59
CA ASP A 106 14.07 -7.50 -32.43
C ASP A 106 14.89 -6.24 -32.11
N PRO A 107 16.14 -6.40 -31.64
CA PRO A 107 16.94 -5.27 -31.18
C PRO A 107 17.46 -4.39 -32.32
N TYR A 108 17.31 -4.82 -33.57
CA TYR A 108 17.72 -4.10 -34.76
C TYR A 108 16.51 -3.50 -35.47
N LEU A 109 16.43 -2.17 -35.46
CA LEU A 109 15.66 -1.41 -36.44
C LEU A 109 16.43 -1.46 -37.75
N ASP A 110 15.98 -2.28 -38.69
CA ASP A 110 16.57 -2.35 -40.03
C ASP A 110 16.18 -1.08 -40.83
N PRO A 111 17.12 -0.19 -41.16
CA PRO A 111 16.82 1.03 -41.91
C PRO A 111 16.40 0.77 -43.36
N SER A 112 16.61 -0.46 -43.86
CA SER A 112 16.24 -0.86 -45.22
C SER A 112 14.78 -1.30 -45.35
N LEU A 113 14.07 -1.49 -44.23
CA LEU A 113 12.66 -1.85 -44.24
C LEU A 113 11.77 -0.60 -44.41
N PRO A 114 10.76 -0.63 -45.31
CA PRO A 114 9.85 0.49 -45.53
C PRO A 114 8.89 0.74 -44.35
N SER A 115 8.77 -0.21 -43.42
CA SER A 115 7.94 -0.07 -42.23
C SER A 115 8.46 -0.95 -41.07
N TYR A 116 8.14 -0.55 -39.84
CA TYR A 116 8.42 -1.32 -38.62
C TYR A 116 7.56 -2.59 -38.49
N TYR A 117 6.46 -2.69 -39.24
CA TYR A 117 5.57 -3.83 -39.22
C TYR A 117 6.10 -4.93 -40.14
N SER A 118 6.34 -6.11 -39.58
CA SER A 118 6.39 -7.35 -40.37
C SER A 118 4.98 -7.70 -40.81
N GLU A 119 4.83 -8.18 -42.06
CA GLU A 119 3.59 -8.81 -42.47
C GLU A 119 3.33 -10.00 -41.53
N ALA A 120 2.13 -10.06 -40.96
CA ALA A 120 1.74 -11.20 -40.16
C ALA A 120 1.80 -12.44 -41.07
N GLU A 121 2.68 -13.39 -40.76
CA GLU A 121 2.64 -14.70 -41.39
C GLU A 121 1.21 -15.21 -41.28
N ALA A 122 0.58 -15.48 -42.43
CA ALA A 122 -0.75 -16.07 -42.48
C ALA A 122 -0.70 -17.34 -41.63
N GLY A 123 -1.31 -17.26 -40.45
CA GLY A 123 -1.17 -18.25 -39.40
C GLY A 123 -1.34 -19.65 -39.99
N HIS A 124 -0.31 -20.47 -39.82
CA HIS A 124 -0.38 -21.87 -40.15
C HIS A 124 -1.48 -22.48 -39.27
N ASP A 125 -2.61 -22.73 -39.92
CA ASP A 125 -3.76 -23.50 -39.46
C ASP A 125 -4.75 -22.82 -38.49
N ILE A 126 -5.73 -22.15 -39.09
CA ILE A 126 -6.97 -21.62 -38.46
C ILE A 126 -7.88 -22.69 -37.83
N THR A 127 -7.54 -23.99 -37.90
CA THR A 127 -8.42 -25.06 -37.39
C THR A 127 -8.17 -25.49 -35.93
N LYS A 128 -7.12 -24.99 -35.26
CA LYS A 128 -6.74 -25.43 -33.89
C LYS A 128 -7.10 -24.46 -32.75
N GLN A 129 -8.21 -23.73 -32.86
CA GLN A 129 -8.66 -22.78 -31.82
C GLN A 129 -9.95 -23.16 -31.09
N TYR A 130 -10.29 -24.45 -31.02
CA TYR A 130 -11.36 -24.98 -30.17
C TYR A 130 -10.81 -25.99 -29.16
#